data_AF-A0A524NJI1-F1
#
_entry.id   AF-A0A524NJI1-F1
#
_cell.length_a   1.000
_cell.length_b   1.000
_cell.length_c   1.000
_cell.angle_alpha   90.00
_cell.angle_beta   90.00
_cell.angle_gamma   90.00
#
_symmetry.space_group_name_H-M   'P 1'
#
loop_
_entity.id
_entity.type
_entity.pdbx_description
1 polymer ?
#
loop_
_entity_poly.entity_id
_entity_poly.type
_entity_poly.pdbx_seq_one_letter_code
_entity_poly.pdbx_strand_id
1 'polypeptide(L)'
;MSVASPFMECTAVAVIGTHSPARSLAMARVLDDCVQRHGWSGRVTVAAAGFGSGAGLADPNDVELITSLGFDVGHRTCPSLDDAALVVDEAACLVVGSEAEADLLLQWPIADGKQVLAYADFLEGSNAAFSDPLTEIELLVDNLERAVPELLRSLVALSV
;
A
#
# COMPACT_ATOMS: atom_id res chain seq x y z
N MET A 1 23.81 -18.94 29.22
CA MET A 1 22.53 -18.21 29.13
C MET A 1 22.56 -17.45 27.82
N SER A 2 21.86 -17.95 26.80
CA SER A 2 21.78 -17.29 25.50
C SER A 2 20.71 -16.21 25.62
N VAL A 3 21.12 -14.95 25.49
CA VAL A 3 20.16 -13.84 25.34
C VAL A 3 19.64 -13.99 23.91
N ALA A 4 18.41 -14.50 23.75
CA ALA A 4 17.74 -14.40 22.46
C ALA A 4 17.64 -12.91 22.17
N SER A 5 18.36 -12.45 21.15
CA SER A 5 18.14 -11.12 20.59
C SER A 5 16.66 -11.05 20.22
N PRO A 6 15.90 -10.02 20.61
CA PRO A 6 14.57 -9.85 20.04
C PRO A 6 14.80 -9.58 18.55
N PHE A 7 14.60 -10.58 17.72
CA PHE A 7 14.43 -10.35 16.31
C PHE A 7 13.22 -9.45 16.22
N MET A 8 13.41 -8.18 15.84
CA MET A 8 12.27 -7.32 15.51
C MET A 8 11.47 -8.06 14.44
N GLU A 9 10.23 -8.41 14.76
CA GLU A 9 9.34 -9.00 13.78
C GLU A 9 9.13 -7.97 12.66
N CYS A 10 9.35 -8.40 11.43
CA CYS A 10 9.12 -7.56 10.27
C CYS A 10 7.61 -7.32 10.14
N THR A 11 7.18 -6.07 10.12
CA THR A 11 5.78 -5.70 9.92
C THR A 11 5.43 -5.88 8.46
N ALA A 12 4.63 -6.92 8.18
CA ALA A 12 4.03 -7.13 6.88
C ALA A 12 2.86 -6.15 6.68
N VAL A 13 2.90 -5.44 5.55
CA VAL A 13 1.90 -4.45 5.15
C VAL A 13 1.27 -4.87 3.83
N ALA A 14 -0.06 -4.97 3.81
CA ALA A 14 -0.82 -5.18 2.58
C ALA A 14 -1.45 -3.86 2.12
N VAL A 15 -1.07 -3.38 0.94
CA VAL A 15 -1.64 -2.19 0.31
C VAL A 15 -2.77 -2.62 -0.62
N ILE A 16 -4.00 -2.19 -0.30
CA ILE A 16 -5.22 -2.60 -0.97
C ILE A 16 -5.77 -1.42 -1.77
N GLY A 17 -5.77 -1.56 -3.11
CA GLY A 17 -6.43 -0.61 -4.00
C GLY A 17 -7.78 -1.15 -4.51
N THR A 18 -8.73 -0.25 -4.79
CA THR A 18 -10.08 -0.63 -5.24
C THR A 18 -10.44 -0.19 -6.67
N HIS A 19 -9.67 0.75 -7.25
CA HIS A 19 -10.08 1.47 -8.45
C HIS A 19 -9.51 0.89 -9.77
N SER A 20 -8.22 0.57 -9.83
CA SER A 20 -7.60 -0.10 -10.98
C SER A 20 -6.37 -0.90 -10.55
N PRO A 21 -5.94 -1.93 -11.30
CA PRO A 21 -4.76 -2.71 -10.95
C PRO A 21 -3.48 -1.88 -10.97
N ALA A 22 -3.35 -0.96 -11.93
CA ALA A 22 -2.20 -0.07 -12.04
C ALA A 22 -2.08 0.84 -10.81
N ARG A 23 -3.21 1.39 -10.34
CA ARG A 23 -3.23 2.25 -9.15
C ARG A 23 -2.86 1.47 -7.89
N SER A 24 -3.39 0.25 -7.71
CA SER A 24 -3.00 -0.62 -6.59
C SER A 24 -1.50 -0.93 -6.58
N LEU A 25 -0.94 -1.25 -7.75
CA LEU A 25 0.50 -1.49 -7.91
C LEU A 25 1.33 -0.23 -7.63
N ALA A 26 0.90 0.93 -8.11
CA ALA A 26 1.57 2.21 -7.84
C ALA A 26 1.59 2.53 -6.34
N MET A 27 0.45 2.41 -5.66
CA MET A 27 0.34 2.64 -4.22
C MET A 27 1.33 1.76 -3.44
N ALA A 28 1.36 0.46 -3.72
CA ALA A 28 2.29 -0.44 -3.07
C ALA A 28 3.75 -0.11 -3.40
N ARG A 29 4.04 0.20 -4.66
CA ARG A 29 5.40 0.43 -5.12
C ARG A 29 6.01 1.71 -4.57
N VAL A 30 5.25 2.81 -4.48
CA VAL A 30 5.76 4.07 -3.91
C VAL A 30 6.10 3.88 -2.43
N LEU A 31 5.27 3.14 -1.68
CA LEU A 31 5.56 2.83 -0.27
C LEU A 31 6.79 1.91 -0.12
N ASP A 32 6.87 0.82 -0.89
CA ASP A 32 8.01 -0.10 -0.90
C ASP A 32 9.32 0.60 -1.26
N ASP A 33 9.30 1.45 -2.29
CA ASP A 33 10.46 2.23 -2.69
C ASP A 33 10.91 3.20 -1.58
N CYS A 34 9.97 3.84 -0.88
CA CYS A 34 10.31 4.68 0.27
C CYS A 34 10.89 3.85 1.44
N VAL A 35 10.31 2.69 1.75
CA VAL A 35 10.85 1.74 2.75
C VAL A 35 12.31 1.39 2.42
N GLN A 36 12.60 1.09 1.16
CA GLN A 36 13.96 0.76 0.68
C GLN A 36 14.92 1.95 0.79
N ARG A 37 14.52 3.13 0.28
CA ARG A 37 15.34 4.36 0.34
C ARG A 37 15.71 4.77 1.76
N HIS A 38 14.82 4.53 2.72
CA HIS A 38 15.05 4.84 4.14
C HIS A 38 15.72 3.71 4.93
N GLY A 39 16.04 2.57 4.29
CA GLY A 39 16.73 1.45 4.93
C GLY A 39 15.86 0.65 5.90
N TRP A 40 14.53 0.71 5.75
CA TRP A 40 13.57 0.05 6.63
C TRP A 40 13.11 -1.33 6.16
N SER A 41 13.65 -1.85 5.06
CA SER A 41 13.25 -3.16 4.49
C SER A 41 13.44 -4.35 5.44
N GLY A 42 14.30 -4.23 6.47
CA GLY A 42 14.43 -5.23 7.53
C GLY A 42 13.32 -5.19 8.59
N ARG A 43 12.46 -4.18 8.56
CA ARG A 43 11.39 -3.93 9.54
C ARG A 43 10.01 -3.82 8.93
N VAL A 44 9.91 -3.42 7.67
CA VAL A 44 8.63 -3.30 6.94
C VAL A 44 8.75 -4.01 5.60
N THR A 45 7.78 -4.86 5.29
CA THR A 45 7.58 -5.44 3.96
C THR A 45 6.24 -5.01 3.41
N VAL A 46 6.18 -4.77 2.10
CA VAL A 46 5.00 -4.23 1.44
C VAL A 46 4.57 -5.19 0.34
N ALA A 47 3.28 -5.49 0.29
CA ALA A 47 2.67 -6.26 -0.78
C ALA A 47 1.45 -5.53 -1.34
N ALA A 48 1.24 -5.65 -2.65
CA ALA A 48 0.05 -5.12 -3.31
C ALA A 48 -1.07 -6.17 -3.31
N ALA A 49 -2.30 -5.71 -3.10
CA ALA A 49 -3.52 -6.46 -3.35
C ALA A 49 -4.59 -5.55 -3.95
N GLY A 50 -5.50 -6.14 -4.70
CA GLY A 50 -6.61 -5.45 -5.33
C GLY A 50 -7.96 -5.97 -4.84
N PHE A 51 -8.91 -5.08 -4.62
CA PHE A 51 -10.31 -5.45 -4.44
C PHE A 51 -11.15 -4.98 -5.62
N GLY A 52 -12.02 -5.86 -6.14
CA GLY A 52 -12.86 -5.55 -7.30
C GLY A 52 -12.03 -5.08 -8.49
N SER A 53 -12.27 -3.85 -8.95
CA SER A 53 -11.53 -3.23 -10.05
C SER A 53 -10.06 -2.98 -9.74
N GLY A 54 -9.65 -2.99 -8.47
CA GLY A 54 -8.25 -2.86 -8.07
C GLY A 54 -7.38 -4.09 -8.36
N ALA A 55 -7.96 -5.22 -8.79
CA ALA A 55 -7.26 -6.48 -9.05
C ALA A 55 -7.23 -6.84 -10.55
N GLY A 56 -6.23 -7.63 -10.95
CA GLY A 56 -6.11 -8.16 -12.30
C GLY A 56 -4.92 -7.61 -13.08
N LEU A 57 -5.03 -7.61 -14.41
CA LEU A 57 -3.97 -7.18 -15.31
C LEU A 57 -4.04 -5.67 -15.56
N ALA A 58 -2.99 -4.94 -15.17
CA ALA A 58 -2.87 -3.52 -15.42
C ALA A 58 -2.68 -3.20 -16.92
N ASP A 59 -3.24 -2.07 -17.35
CA ASP A 59 -3.01 -1.52 -18.68
C ASP A 59 -1.50 -1.27 -18.89
N PRO A 60 -0.91 -1.67 -20.02
CA PRO A 60 0.51 -1.44 -20.26
C PRO A 60 0.89 0.04 -20.24
N ASN A 61 0.03 0.93 -20.74
CA ASN A 61 0.33 2.37 -20.80
C ASN A 61 0.41 2.96 -19.40
N ASP A 62 -0.49 2.56 -18.51
CA ASP A 62 -0.47 2.97 -17.11
C ASP A 62 0.81 2.49 -16.42
N VAL A 63 1.25 1.26 -16.68
CA VAL A 63 2.49 0.70 -16.11
C VAL A 63 3.74 1.42 -16.65
N GLU A 64 3.78 1.70 -17.95
CA GLU A 64 4.85 2.49 -18.56
C GLU A 64 4.90 3.91 -17.98
N LEU A 65 3.74 4.52 -17.73
CA LEU A 65 3.62 5.83 -17.10
C LEU A 65 4.17 5.81 -15.66
N ILE A 66 3.74 4.86 -14.82
CA ILE A 66 4.28 4.69 -13.46
C ILE A 66 5.80 4.50 -13.49
N THR A 67 6.30 3.70 -14.43
CA THR A 67 7.74 3.48 -14.62
C THR A 67 8.47 4.76 -15.01
N SER A 68 7.88 5.57 -15.89
CA SER A 68 8.43 6.87 -16.32
C SER A 68 8.49 7.91 -15.20
N LEU A 69 7.63 7.77 -14.19
CA LEU A 69 7.65 8.56 -12.95
C LEU A 69 8.72 8.06 -11.95
N GLY A 70 9.45 6.99 -12.29
CA GLY A 70 10.55 6.45 -11.51
C GLY A 70 10.22 5.21 -10.66
N PHE A 71 9.00 4.69 -10.77
CA PHE A 71 8.53 3.55 -9.97
C PHE A 71 8.39 2.28 -10.83
N ASP A 72 9.40 1.42 -10.84
CA ASP A 72 9.31 0.12 -11.53
C ASP A 72 8.45 -0.87 -10.72
N VAL A 73 7.25 -1.18 -11.20
CA VAL A 73 6.32 -2.12 -10.53
C VAL A 73 6.70 -3.59 -10.74
N GLY A 74 7.67 -3.91 -11.62
CA GLY A 74 8.23 -5.25 -11.86
C GLY A 74 7.30 -6.27 -12.54
N HIS A 75 5.98 -6.18 -12.29
CA HIS A 75 4.96 -7.01 -12.89
C HIS A 75 3.68 -6.22 -13.15
N ARG A 76 2.85 -6.73 -14.06
CA ARG A 76 1.60 -6.07 -14.48
C ARG A 76 0.35 -6.60 -13.78
N THR A 77 0.46 -7.72 -13.07
CA THR A 77 -0.69 -8.32 -12.40
C THR A 77 -0.75 -7.85 -10.95
N CYS A 78 -1.86 -7.23 -10.55
CA CYS A 78 -2.20 -7.03 -9.15
C CYS A 78 -3.03 -8.23 -8.69
N PRO A 79 -2.60 -8.99 -7.67
CA PRO A 79 -3.39 -10.12 -7.20
C PRO A 79 -4.70 -9.62 -6.58
N SER A 80 -5.76 -10.40 -6.72
CA SER A 80 -6.98 -10.13 -5.96
C SER A 80 -6.73 -10.35 -4.47
N LEU A 81 -7.50 -9.67 -3.63
CA LEU A 81 -7.43 -9.84 -2.17
C LEU A 81 -7.69 -11.30 -1.76
N ASP A 82 -8.54 -12.03 -2.50
CA ASP A 82 -8.79 -13.46 -2.28
C ASP A 82 -7.56 -14.32 -2.68
N ASP A 83 -6.89 -14.01 -3.80
CA ASP A 83 -5.70 -14.74 -4.25
C ASP A 83 -4.46 -14.39 -3.41
N ALA A 84 -4.44 -13.21 -2.80
CA ALA A 84 -3.41 -12.73 -1.88
C ALA A 84 -3.72 -13.06 -0.41
N ALA A 85 -4.74 -13.89 -0.12
CA ALA A 85 -5.25 -14.13 1.22
C ALA A 85 -4.15 -14.43 2.24
N LEU A 86 -3.15 -15.26 1.90
CA LEU A 86 -2.04 -15.57 2.81
C LEU A 86 -1.22 -14.32 3.17
N VAL A 87 -0.92 -13.47 2.20
CA VAL A 87 -0.15 -12.23 2.41
C VAL A 87 -0.96 -11.21 3.21
N VAL A 88 -2.27 -11.13 2.96
CA VAL A 88 -3.15 -10.22 3.70
C VAL A 88 -3.43 -10.73 5.12
N ASP A 89 -3.58 -12.03 5.30
CA ASP A 89 -3.78 -12.68 6.61
C ASP A 89 -2.54 -12.53 7.49
N GLU A 90 -1.34 -12.64 6.92
CA GLU A 90 -0.07 -12.41 7.62
C GLU A 90 0.23 -10.93 7.86
N ALA A 91 -0.42 -10.01 7.15
CA ALA A 91 -0.22 -8.58 7.34
C ALA A 91 -0.69 -8.13 8.73
N ALA A 92 0.17 -7.37 9.42
CA ALA A 92 -0.18 -6.70 10.67
C ALA A 92 -0.89 -5.36 10.40
N CYS A 93 -0.69 -4.78 9.20
CA CYS A 93 -1.30 -3.53 8.80
C CYS A 93 -1.82 -3.59 7.35
N LEU A 94 -3.01 -3.04 7.14
CA LEU A 94 -3.63 -2.81 5.85
C LEU A 94 -3.55 -1.32 5.53
N VAL A 95 -3.17 -1.00 4.30
CA VAL A 95 -3.08 0.39 3.82
C VAL A 95 -3.98 0.57 2.61
N VAL A 96 -4.83 1.60 2.62
CA VAL A 96 -5.76 1.93 1.54
C VAL A 96 -5.55 3.36 1.04
N GLY A 97 -6.23 3.75 -0.04
CA GLY A 97 -6.11 5.09 -0.60
C GLY A 97 -6.75 6.15 0.30
N SER A 98 -7.97 5.90 0.78
CA SER A 98 -8.83 6.89 1.42
C SER A 98 -9.52 6.40 2.70
N GLU A 99 -10.00 7.35 3.50
CA GLU A 99 -10.80 7.10 4.71
C GLU A 99 -12.05 6.26 4.40
N ALA A 100 -12.75 6.57 3.30
CA ALA A 100 -13.95 5.81 2.90
C ALA A 100 -13.63 4.33 2.57
N GLU A 101 -12.47 4.06 1.97
CA GLU A 101 -12.01 2.69 1.76
C GLU A 101 -11.61 2.01 3.07
N ALA A 102 -11.03 2.77 4.02
CA ALA A 102 -10.67 2.24 5.34
C ALA A 102 -11.92 1.85 6.13
N ASP A 103 -12.94 2.72 6.15
CA ASP A 103 -14.24 2.47 6.78
C ASP A 103 -14.96 1.26 6.18
N LEU A 104 -14.87 1.09 4.86
CA LEU A 104 -15.41 -0.09 4.18
C LEU A 104 -14.67 -1.36 4.61
N LEU A 105 -13.34 -1.31 4.62
CA LEU A 105 -12.50 -2.46 4.95
C LEU A 105 -12.64 -2.90 6.42
N LEU A 106 -12.81 -1.94 7.33
CA LEU A 106 -13.05 -2.20 8.76
C LEU A 106 -14.35 -2.97 9.03
N GLN A 107 -15.28 -3.02 8.07
CA GLN A 107 -16.50 -3.83 8.18
C GLN A 107 -16.27 -5.29 7.81
N TRP A 108 -15.09 -5.66 7.31
CA TRP A 108 -14.80 -6.99 6.81
C TRP A 108 -13.95 -7.80 7.78
N PRO A 109 -14.14 -9.12 7.85
CA PRO A 109 -13.36 -9.99 8.73
C PRO A 109 -11.84 -9.92 8.49
N ILE A 110 -11.41 -9.54 7.29
CA ILE A 110 -9.99 -9.44 6.95
C ILE A 110 -9.26 -8.34 7.72
N ALA A 111 -9.99 -7.34 8.24
CA ALA A 111 -9.42 -6.29 9.08
C ALA A 111 -9.33 -6.68 10.56
N ASP A 112 -9.93 -7.81 10.98
CA ASP A 112 -9.98 -8.19 12.39
C ASP A 112 -8.57 -8.37 12.98
N GLY A 113 -8.28 -7.61 14.03
CA GLY A 113 -6.98 -7.64 14.71
C GLY A 113 -5.83 -6.95 13.96
N LYS A 114 -6.11 -6.29 12.82
CA LYS A 114 -5.12 -5.54 12.03
C LYS A 114 -5.28 -4.05 12.21
N GLN A 115 -4.21 -3.32 11.95
CA GLN A 115 -4.29 -1.86 11.83
C GLN A 115 -4.68 -1.48 10.41
N VAL A 116 -5.56 -0.48 10.25
CA VAL A 116 -5.97 0.05 8.94
C VAL A 116 -5.58 1.51 8.87
N LEU A 117 -4.82 1.89 7.84
CA LEU A 117 -4.36 3.27 7.60
C LEU A 117 -4.74 3.69 6.17
N ALA A 118 -5.04 4.97 5.96
CA ALA A 118 -5.27 5.52 4.62
C ALA A 118 -4.17 6.51 4.23
N TYR A 119 -3.70 6.48 2.97
CA TYR A 119 -2.76 7.49 2.46
C TYR A 119 -3.31 8.91 2.61
N ALA A 120 -4.61 9.08 2.38
CA ALA A 120 -5.32 10.34 2.53
C ALA A 120 -5.14 11.00 3.91
N ASP A 121 -4.98 10.23 4.99
CA ASP A 121 -4.84 10.75 6.36
C ASP A 121 -3.52 11.49 6.57
N PHE A 122 -2.54 11.25 5.69
CA PHE A 122 -1.20 11.83 5.75
C PHE A 122 -1.00 12.99 4.76
N LEU A 123 -2.08 13.47 4.14
CA LEU A 123 -2.05 14.65 3.26
C LEU A 123 -2.73 15.85 3.88
N GLU A 124 -2.09 17.01 3.76
CA GLU A 124 -2.74 18.29 3.98
C GLU A 124 -3.56 18.67 2.73
N GLY A 125 -4.88 18.77 2.87
CA GLY A 125 -5.78 19.30 1.84
C GLY A 125 -6.64 18.25 1.15
N SER A 126 -6.88 18.43 -0.16
CA SER A 126 -7.76 17.55 -0.94
C SER A 126 -7.11 16.18 -1.18
N ASN A 127 -7.85 15.14 -0.80
CA ASN A 127 -7.55 13.72 -0.95
C ASN A 127 -8.33 13.08 -2.12
N ALA A 128 -8.94 13.90 -2.99
CA ALA A 128 -9.72 13.45 -4.14
C ALA A 128 -8.96 12.51 -5.08
N ALA A 129 -7.63 12.63 -5.14
CA ALA A 129 -6.83 11.77 -5.99
C ALA A 129 -6.91 10.29 -5.62
N PHE A 130 -7.25 9.97 -4.37
CA PHE A 130 -7.42 8.59 -3.92
C PHE A 130 -8.82 8.04 -4.17
N SER A 131 -9.84 8.89 -4.07
CA SER A 131 -11.26 8.49 -4.12
C SER A 131 -11.91 8.64 -5.49
N ASP A 132 -11.35 9.46 -6.39
CA ASP A 132 -11.84 9.58 -7.77
C ASP A 132 -11.08 8.61 -8.69
N PRO A 133 -11.75 7.57 -9.23
CA PRO A 133 -11.13 6.60 -10.13
C PRO A 133 -10.68 7.21 -11.46
N LEU A 134 -11.17 8.40 -11.82
CA LEU A 134 -10.78 9.12 -13.04
C LEU A 134 -9.53 9.99 -12.83
N THR A 135 -9.00 10.06 -11.62
CA THR A 135 -7.76 10.79 -11.36
C THR A 135 -6.62 10.20 -12.18
N GLU A 136 -5.91 11.07 -12.89
CA GLU A 136 -4.67 10.76 -13.61
C GLU A 136 -3.63 10.12 -12.67
N ILE A 137 -2.84 9.19 -13.21
CA ILE A 137 -1.87 8.40 -12.43
C ILE A 137 -0.76 9.28 -11.89
N GLU A 138 -0.34 10.30 -12.63
CA GLU A 138 0.67 11.27 -12.22
C GLU A 138 0.24 12.00 -10.94
N LEU A 139 -0.99 12.50 -10.91
CA LEU A 139 -1.54 13.17 -9.74
C LEU A 139 -1.69 12.22 -8.55
N LEU A 140 -2.02 10.95 -8.79
CA LEU A 140 -2.03 9.93 -7.75
C LEU A 140 -0.61 9.73 -7.17
N VAL A 141 0.40 9.54 -8.02
CA VAL A 141 1.78 9.30 -7.60
C VAL A 141 2.36 10.50 -6.85
N ASP A 142 2.12 11.73 -7.33
CA ASP A 142 2.52 12.96 -6.65
C ASP A 142 1.96 13.03 -5.22
N ASN A 143 0.69 12.63 -5.05
CA ASN A 143 0.05 12.59 -3.74
C ASN A 143 0.57 11.43 -2.88
N LEU A 144 0.88 10.27 -3.46
CA LEU A 144 1.50 9.17 -2.74
C LEU A 144 2.88 9.56 -2.19
N GLU A 145 3.73 10.19 -3.01
CA GLU A 145 5.07 10.61 -2.59
C GLU A 145 5.04 11.60 -1.42
N ARG A 146 3.98 12.42 -1.33
CA ARG A 146 3.77 13.34 -0.20
C ARG A 146 3.28 12.64 1.06
N ALA A 147 2.40 11.65 0.93
CA ALA A 147 1.79 10.92 2.05
C ALA A 147 2.74 9.88 2.68
N VAL A 148 3.47 9.16 1.82
CA VAL A 148 4.26 7.98 2.18
C VAL A 148 5.30 8.22 3.29
N PRO A 149 6.04 9.35 3.35
CA PRO A 149 7.03 9.57 4.41
C PRO A 149 6.44 9.59 5.83
N GLU A 150 5.25 10.19 6.01
CA GLU A 150 4.58 10.20 7.31
C GLU A 150 3.92 8.86 7.62
N LEU A 151 3.29 8.23 6.62
CA LEU A 151 2.77 6.87 6.75
C LEU A 151 3.87 5.89 7.19
N LEU A 152 5.06 5.95 6.57
CA LEU A 152 6.20 5.10 6.92
C LEU A 152 6.63 5.29 8.38
N ARG A 153 6.62 6.52 8.90
CA ARG A 153 6.94 6.76 10.32
C ARG A 153 5.93 6.10 11.24
N SER A 154 4.64 6.17 10.90
CA SER A 154 3.59 5.46 11.62
C SER A 154 3.83 3.95 11.57
N LEU A 155 4.02 3.36 10.39
CA LEU A 155 4.29 1.93 10.22
C LEU A 155 5.50 1.46 11.05
N VAL A 156 6.59 2.23 11.05
CA VAL A 156 7.78 1.92 11.85
C VAL A 156 7.50 2.03 13.35
N ALA A 157 6.68 2.98 13.80
CA ALA A 157 6.29 3.09 15.21
C ALA A 157 5.42 1.93 15.69
N LEU A 158 4.66 1.30 14.78
CA LEU A 158 3.85 0.12 15.06
C LEU A 158 4.67 -1.17 15.13
N SER A 159 5.88 -1.17 14.55
CA SER A 159 6.80 -2.31 14.53
C SER A 159 7.67 -2.45 15.80
N VAL A 160 7.25 -1.85 16.92
CA VAL A 160 8.00 -1.76 18.19
C VAL A 160 7.40 -2.65 19.27
#